data_AF-A0A554LPV5-F1
#
_entry.id   AF-A0A554LPV5-F1
#
_cell.length_a   1.000
_cell.length_b   1.000
_cell.length_c   1.000
_cell.angle_alpha   90.00
_cell.angle_beta   90.00
_cell.angle_gamma   90.00
#
_symmetry.space_group_name_H-M   'P 1'
#
loop_
_entity.id
_entity.type
_entity.pdbx_description
1 polymer ?
#
loop_
_entity_poly.entity_id
_entity_poly.type
_entity_poly.pdbx_seq_one_letter_code
_entity_poly.pdbx_strand_id
1 'polypeptide(L)'
;MHPIINYFVHQGVPLETVILILTFPIIATLIAFFRQVFGIKAFGIYTPMIITLAFLAMRINNNNGFSGVKYGTIIFVSVIFAGMIARYLLKKLRLLYLPRVAITLTLVSFSILAILVFGGSLQRTGLASVSIFPLLIMIAIVEKFVAAQIEKGNRTAMLLAVETLIISLVCFYLVGLHTTINMIIYHPWVVLLTIPINFFLGKWTGLRFNEYYRFREIFKEM
;
A
#
# COMPACT_ATOMS: atom_id res chain seq x y z
N MET A 1 19.69 16.19 -14.12
CA MET A 1 18.25 16.34 -13.77
C MET A 1 17.55 17.08 -14.89
N HIS A 2 16.30 16.75 -15.20
CA HIS A 2 15.53 17.44 -16.25
C HIS A 2 15.29 18.92 -15.88
N PRO A 3 15.31 19.88 -16.83
CA PRO A 3 15.14 21.31 -16.55
C PRO A 3 13.87 21.65 -15.77
N ILE A 4 12.74 20.99 -16.07
CA ILE A 4 11.46 21.17 -15.36
C ILE A 4 11.57 20.79 -13.88
N ILE A 5 12.24 19.67 -13.57
CA ILE A 5 12.39 19.24 -12.18
C ILE A 5 13.32 20.19 -11.44
N ASN A 6 14.40 20.64 -12.11
CA ASN A 6 15.29 21.63 -11.53
C ASN A 6 14.55 22.94 -11.23
N TYR A 7 13.65 23.37 -12.13
CA TYR A 7 12.79 24.53 -11.90
C TYR A 7 11.91 24.35 -10.66
N PHE A 8 11.25 23.20 -10.48
CA PHE A 8 10.45 22.94 -9.27
C PHE A 8 11.27 23.00 -7.97
N VAL A 9 12.48 22.42 -7.99
CA VAL A 9 13.39 22.45 -6.84
C VAL A 9 13.85 23.89 -6.54
N HIS A 10 14.15 24.68 -7.57
CA HIS A 10 14.50 26.09 -7.42
C HIS A 10 13.35 26.94 -6.86
N GLN A 11 12.09 26.56 -7.10
CA GLN A 11 10.92 27.21 -6.51
C GLN A 11 10.64 26.75 -5.05
N GLY A 12 11.54 25.96 -4.45
CA GLY A 12 11.45 25.52 -3.06
C GLY A 12 10.66 24.23 -2.85
N VAL A 13 10.26 23.52 -3.91
CA VAL A 13 9.61 22.21 -3.78
C VAL A 13 10.66 21.13 -3.48
N PRO A 14 10.55 20.37 -2.38
CA PRO A 14 11.49 19.29 -2.10
C PRO A 14 11.50 18.25 -3.23
N LEU A 15 12.69 17.81 -3.64
CA LEU A 15 12.85 16.81 -4.70
C LEU A 15 12.06 15.52 -4.40
N GLU A 16 12.04 15.11 -3.14
CA GLU A 16 11.30 13.93 -2.67
C GLU A 16 9.80 14.05 -2.96
N THR A 17 9.22 15.22 -2.73
CA THR A 17 7.81 15.51 -3.03
C THR A 17 7.54 15.41 -4.52
N VAL A 18 8.42 15.96 -5.37
CA VAL A 18 8.29 15.86 -6.83
C VAL A 18 8.33 14.40 -7.27
N ILE A 19 9.29 13.62 -6.76
CA ILE A 19 9.42 12.19 -7.07
C ILE A 19 8.16 11.43 -6.64
N LEU A 20 7.67 11.63 -5.42
CA LEU A 20 6.47 10.97 -4.91
C LEU A 20 5.22 11.27 -5.75
N ILE A 21 5.01 12.54 -6.12
CA ILE A 21 3.88 12.97 -6.95
C ILE A 21 3.95 12.35 -8.34
N LEU A 22 5.12 12.40 -9.00
CA LEU A 22 5.30 11.84 -10.34
C LEU A 22 5.22 10.31 -10.35
N THR A 23 5.56 9.68 -9.23
CA THR A 23 5.48 8.24 -9.04
C THR A 23 4.05 7.75 -8.81
N PHE A 24 3.16 8.60 -8.29
CA PHE A 24 1.80 8.22 -7.92
C PHE A 24 1.00 7.59 -9.09
N PRO A 25 0.96 8.18 -10.30
CA PRO A 25 0.27 7.57 -11.43
C PRO A 25 0.91 6.24 -11.87
N ILE A 26 2.23 6.12 -11.76
CA ILE A 26 2.95 4.89 -12.10
C ILE A 26 2.52 3.76 -11.16
N ILE A 27 2.48 4.00 -9.86
CA ILE A 27 1.98 3.01 -8.88
C ILE A 27 0.53 2.61 -9.23
N ALA A 28 -0.33 3.57 -9.57
CA ALA A 28 -1.71 3.29 -9.94
C ALA A 28 -1.81 2.35 -11.15
N THR A 29 -1.01 2.59 -12.18
CA THR A 29 -0.98 1.72 -13.38
C THR A 29 -0.48 0.33 -13.07
N LEU A 30 0.54 0.22 -12.21
CA LEU A 30 1.11 -1.04 -11.81
C LEU A 30 0.09 -1.88 -11.06
N ILE A 31 -0.66 -1.26 -10.14
CA ILE A 31 -1.75 -1.92 -9.40
C ILE A 31 -2.87 -2.34 -10.36
N ALA A 32 -3.26 -1.48 -11.29
CA ALA A 32 -4.27 -1.80 -12.30
C ALA A 32 -3.82 -3.00 -13.16
N PHE A 33 -2.55 -3.01 -13.58
CA PHE A 33 -1.93 -4.13 -14.30
C PHE A 33 -1.97 -5.41 -13.47
N PHE A 34 -1.52 -5.39 -12.21
CA PHE A 34 -1.56 -6.57 -11.35
C PHE A 34 -2.98 -7.10 -11.15
N ARG A 35 -3.95 -6.21 -10.97
CA ARG A 35 -5.35 -6.59 -10.77
C ARG A 35 -5.99 -7.14 -12.04
N GLN A 36 -5.71 -6.56 -13.20
CA GLN A 36 -6.32 -6.98 -14.47
C GLN A 36 -5.65 -8.22 -15.06
N VAL A 37 -4.31 -8.28 -15.02
CA VAL A 37 -3.53 -9.35 -15.64
C VAL A 37 -3.44 -10.57 -14.72
N PHE A 38 -3.05 -10.37 -13.46
CA PHE A 38 -2.88 -11.49 -12.51
C PHE A 38 -4.15 -11.82 -11.73
N GLY A 39 -5.15 -10.93 -11.70
CA GLY A 39 -6.41 -11.18 -11.01
C GLY A 39 -6.32 -11.14 -9.49
N ILE A 40 -5.25 -10.56 -8.92
CA ILE A 40 -5.05 -10.43 -7.48
C ILE A 40 -6.10 -9.48 -6.90
N LYS A 41 -6.71 -9.85 -5.77
CA LYS A 41 -7.76 -9.05 -5.14
C LYS A 41 -7.20 -8.24 -3.97
N ALA A 42 -7.10 -6.92 -4.14
CA ALA A 42 -6.72 -6.01 -3.06
C ALA A 42 -7.91 -5.20 -2.53
N PHE A 43 -7.70 -4.41 -1.47
CA PHE A 43 -8.63 -3.37 -1.01
C PHE A 43 -8.74 -2.22 -2.02
N GLY A 44 -9.40 -2.48 -3.16
CA GLY A 44 -9.47 -1.53 -4.27
C GLY A 44 -8.07 -1.20 -4.85
N ILE A 45 -8.00 -0.11 -5.61
CA ILE A 45 -6.74 0.38 -6.19
C ILE A 45 -6.05 1.35 -5.22
N TYR A 46 -6.83 2.14 -4.49
CA TYR A 46 -6.33 3.20 -3.61
C TYR A 46 -5.52 2.67 -2.42
N THR A 47 -6.01 1.64 -1.73
CA THR A 47 -5.35 1.13 -0.51
C THR A 47 -3.94 0.58 -0.76
N PRO A 48 -3.69 -0.33 -1.73
CA PRO A 48 -2.32 -0.75 -2.03
C PRO A 48 -1.43 0.41 -2.52
N MET A 49 -2.00 1.43 -3.16
CA MET A 49 -1.27 2.60 -3.63
C MET A 49 -0.74 3.45 -2.47
N ILE A 50 -1.59 3.81 -1.52
CA ILE A 50 -1.17 4.61 -0.35
C ILE A 50 -0.22 3.83 0.56
N ILE A 51 -0.36 2.51 0.67
CA ILE A 51 0.60 1.65 1.39
C ILE A 51 1.96 1.69 0.71
N THR A 52 1.99 1.57 -0.62
CA THR A 52 3.22 1.67 -1.40
C THR A 52 3.92 3.01 -1.18
N LEU A 53 3.17 4.10 -1.19
CA LEU A 53 3.69 5.45 -0.91
C LEU A 53 4.17 5.59 0.54
N ALA A 54 3.45 5.02 1.50
CA ALA A 54 3.87 4.99 2.89
C ALA A 54 5.20 4.23 3.05
N PHE A 55 5.37 3.08 2.38
CA PHE A 55 6.65 2.36 2.34
C PHE A 55 7.75 3.19 1.68
N LEU A 56 7.46 3.89 0.59
CA LEU A 56 8.42 4.73 -0.12
C LEU A 56 8.88 5.92 0.75
N ALA A 57 7.94 6.60 1.41
CA ALA A 57 8.23 7.68 2.35
C ALA A 57 9.03 7.19 3.57
N MET A 58 8.73 5.99 4.09
CA MET A 58 9.50 5.37 5.17
C MET A 58 10.91 4.98 4.75
N ARG A 59 11.11 4.57 3.48
CA ARG A 59 12.45 4.29 2.93
C ARG A 59 13.29 5.56 2.84
N ILE A 60 12.72 6.65 2.35
CA ILE A 60 13.44 7.93 2.19
C ILE A 60 13.95 8.43 3.54
N ASN A 61 13.13 8.36 4.60
CA ASN A 61 13.51 8.83 5.94
C ASN A 61 14.48 7.93 6.69
N ASN A 62 14.69 6.68 6.25
CA ASN A 62 15.59 5.73 6.91
C ASN A 62 16.82 5.46 6.03
N ASN A 63 18.01 5.90 6.48
CA ASN A 63 19.30 5.73 5.78
C ASN A 63 19.72 4.28 5.47
N ASN A 64 18.92 3.28 5.87
CA ASN A 64 19.10 1.88 5.50
C ASN A 64 18.06 1.52 4.42
N GLY A 65 18.48 1.35 3.17
CA GLY A 65 17.60 1.20 2.01
C GLY A 65 16.55 0.07 2.08
N PHE A 66 16.76 -0.95 2.91
CA PHE A 66 15.82 -2.06 3.15
C PHE A 66 14.95 -1.89 4.40
N SER A 67 15.20 -0.88 5.25
CA SER A 67 14.50 -0.71 6.52
C SER A 67 13.07 -0.20 6.36
N GLY A 68 12.78 0.59 5.33
CA GLY A 68 11.43 1.11 5.07
C GLY A 68 10.39 -0.01 4.91
N VAL A 69 10.75 -1.08 4.21
CA VAL A 69 9.89 -2.27 4.06
C VAL A 69 9.73 -3.01 5.37
N LYS A 70 10.83 -3.22 6.11
CA LYS A 70 10.80 -3.95 7.38
C LYS A 70 9.85 -3.27 8.36
N TYR A 71 10.02 -1.97 8.59
CA TYR A 71 9.18 -1.22 9.52
C TYR A 71 7.76 -1.07 9.02
N GLY A 72 7.57 -0.75 7.74
CA GLY A 72 6.23 -0.65 7.18
C GLY A 72 5.45 -1.96 7.24
N THR A 73 6.10 -3.09 6.97
CA THR A 73 5.49 -4.43 7.08
C THR A 73 5.13 -4.75 8.52
N ILE A 74 6.02 -4.48 9.48
CA ILE A 74 5.76 -4.69 10.91
C ILE A 74 4.55 -3.85 11.35
N ILE A 75 4.52 -2.56 10.99
CA ILE A 75 3.41 -1.67 11.33
C ILE A 75 2.10 -2.18 10.69
N PHE A 76 2.10 -2.52 9.40
CA PHE A 76 0.93 -3.04 8.72
C PHE A 76 0.39 -4.30 9.40
N VAL A 77 1.25 -5.28 9.66
CA VAL A 77 0.85 -6.54 10.33
C VAL A 77 0.30 -6.25 11.72
N SER A 78 0.95 -5.35 12.46
CA SER A 78 0.51 -4.96 13.81
C SER A 78 -0.85 -4.29 13.80
N VAL A 79 -1.11 -3.44 12.80
CA VAL A 79 -2.39 -2.76 12.60
C VAL A 79 -3.51 -3.76 12.28
N ILE A 80 -3.27 -4.70 11.36
CA ILE A 80 -4.23 -5.74 11.02
C ILE A 80 -4.51 -6.64 12.23
N PHE A 81 -3.47 -6.99 12.99
CA PHE A 81 -3.59 -7.80 14.21
C PHE A 81 -4.39 -7.07 15.30
N ALA A 82 -4.08 -5.80 15.57
CA ALA A 82 -4.83 -4.98 16.51
C ALA A 82 -6.30 -4.79 16.08
N GLY A 83 -6.56 -4.60 14.78
CA GLY A 83 -7.92 -4.55 14.22
C GLY A 83 -8.68 -5.86 14.43
N MET A 84 -8.02 -7.01 14.30
CA MET A 84 -8.60 -8.33 14.57
C MET A 84 -8.94 -8.53 16.05
N ILE A 85 -8.05 -8.11 16.96
CA ILE A 85 -8.31 -8.11 18.41
C ILE A 85 -9.49 -7.21 18.74
N ALA A 86 -9.51 -5.99 18.20
CA ALA A 86 -10.61 -5.04 18.40
C ALA A 86 -11.94 -5.64 17.95
N ARG A 87 -11.99 -6.29 16.77
CA ARG A 87 -13.20 -7.00 16.32
C ARG A 87 -13.65 -8.08 17.31
N TYR A 88 -12.71 -8.88 17.84
CA TYR A 88 -13.04 -9.92 18.81
C TYR A 88 -13.67 -9.34 20.09
N LEU A 89 -13.09 -8.26 20.61
CA LEU A 89 -13.62 -7.53 21.77
C LEU A 89 -15.00 -6.92 21.50
N LEU A 90 -15.17 -6.29 20.33
CA LEU A 90 -16.41 -5.58 19.97
C LEU A 90 -17.54 -6.50 19.49
N LYS A 91 -17.26 -7.78 19.18
CA LYS A 91 -18.26 -8.73 18.65
C LYS A 91 -19.48 -8.87 19.56
N LYS A 92 -19.29 -8.78 20.88
CA LYS A 92 -20.37 -8.93 21.87
C LYS A 92 -21.28 -7.69 21.97
N LEU A 93 -20.79 -6.52 21.56
CA LEU A 93 -21.41 -5.23 21.87
C LEU A 93 -22.51 -4.78 20.88
N ARG A 94 -22.84 -5.58 19.85
CA ARG A 94 -23.89 -5.31 18.83
C ARG A 94 -23.92 -3.85 18.33
N LEU A 95 -22.75 -3.22 18.18
CA LEU A 95 -22.63 -1.82 17.78
C LEU A 95 -22.91 -1.61 16.29
N LEU A 96 -23.42 -0.41 15.95
CA LEU A 96 -23.49 0.12 14.58
C LEU A 96 -22.11 0.18 13.93
N TYR A 97 -22.06 0.23 12.59
CA TYR A 97 -20.82 0.23 11.81
C TYR A 97 -19.91 1.41 12.16
N LEU A 98 -20.41 2.65 12.10
CA LEU A 98 -19.58 3.86 12.32
C LEU A 98 -18.96 3.90 13.73
N PRO A 99 -19.72 3.71 14.83
CA PRO A 99 -19.15 3.63 16.18
C PRO A 99 -18.14 2.50 16.35
N ARG A 100 -18.42 1.34 15.74
CA ARG A 100 -17.50 0.19 15.77
C ARG A 100 -16.17 0.54 15.11
N VAL A 101 -16.18 1.16 13.93
CA VAL A 101 -14.97 1.60 13.25
C VAL A 101 -14.21 2.62 14.09
N ALA A 102 -14.88 3.62 14.65
CA ALA A 102 -14.24 4.63 15.50
C ALA A 102 -13.50 4.00 16.69
N ILE A 103 -14.14 3.06 17.41
CA ILE A 103 -13.50 2.35 18.53
C ILE A 103 -12.35 1.45 18.06
N THR A 104 -12.46 0.82 16.88
CA THR A 104 -11.33 0.03 16.34
C THR A 104 -10.14 0.93 16.00
N LEU A 105 -10.38 2.12 15.45
CA LEU A 105 -9.33 3.09 15.12
C LEU A 105 -8.65 3.64 16.38
N THR A 106 -9.39 3.86 17.48
CA THR A 106 -8.79 4.28 18.75
C THR A 106 -7.90 3.16 19.31
N LEU A 107 -8.38 1.92 19.37
CA LEU A 107 -7.59 0.77 19.84
C LEU A 107 -6.33 0.56 19.01
N VAL A 108 -6.41 0.70 17.69
CA VAL A 108 -5.24 0.57 16.81
C VAL A 108 -4.27 1.73 17.02
N SER A 109 -4.76 2.96 17.16
CA SER A 109 -3.91 4.13 17.44
C SER A 109 -3.11 3.94 18.73
N PHE A 110 -3.74 3.47 19.81
CA PHE A 110 -3.04 3.13 21.05
C PHE A 110 -2.04 1.98 20.86
N SER A 111 -2.39 0.97 20.04
CA SER A 111 -1.48 -0.14 19.75
C SER A 111 -0.22 0.33 19.01
N ILE A 112 -0.36 1.23 18.03
CA ILE A 112 0.80 1.82 17.34
C ILE A 112 1.63 2.66 18.30
N LEU A 113 1.00 3.48 19.14
CA LEU A 113 1.72 4.28 20.14
C LEU A 113 2.53 3.37 21.07
N ALA A 114 1.94 2.28 21.56
CA ALA A 114 2.65 1.29 22.36
C ALA A 114 3.85 0.69 21.62
N ILE A 115 3.70 0.34 20.33
CA ILE A 115 4.79 -0.19 19.50
C ILE A 115 5.90 0.84 19.31
N LEU A 116 5.58 2.12 19.12
CA LEU A 116 6.57 3.18 18.96
C LEU A 116 7.35 3.42 20.26
N VAL A 117 6.66 3.46 21.40
CA VAL A 117 7.29 3.59 22.73
C VAL A 117 8.21 2.40 23.00
N PHE A 118 7.74 1.18 22.72
CA PHE A 118 8.53 -0.04 22.91
C PHE A 118 9.71 -0.11 21.93
N GLY A 119 9.52 0.32 20.68
CA GLY A 119 10.59 0.43 19.69
C GLY A 119 11.65 1.45 20.09
N GLY A 120 11.22 2.59 20.65
CA GLY A 120 12.10 3.61 21.20
C GLY A 120 12.93 3.12 22.38
N SER A 121 12.33 2.39 23.33
CA SER A 121 13.04 1.87 24.50
C SER A 121 14.09 0.80 24.15
N LEU A 122 13.86 0.03 23.10
CA LEU A 122 14.82 -0.96 22.53
C LEU A 122 15.94 -0.33 21.68
N GLN A 123 16.09 1.00 21.69
CA GLN A 123 17.03 1.75 20.86
C GLN A 123 16.89 1.46 19.35
N ARG A 124 15.72 0.97 18.91
CA ARG A 124 15.40 0.81 17.48
C ARG A 124 14.93 2.16 16.93
N THR A 125 15.86 3.10 16.83
CA THR A 125 15.60 4.48 16.40
C THR A 125 14.89 4.57 15.05
N GLY A 126 15.11 3.61 14.14
CA GLY A 126 14.44 3.56 12.84
C GLY A 126 12.92 3.29 12.87
N LEU A 127 12.39 2.67 13.93
CA LEU A 127 10.93 2.56 14.15
C LEU A 127 10.36 3.86 14.74
N ALA A 128 11.08 4.47 15.66
CA ALA A 128 10.65 5.70 16.33
C ALA A 128 10.76 6.95 15.43
N SER A 129 11.65 6.92 14.42
CA SER A 129 11.85 8.01 13.46
C SER A 129 10.89 7.97 12.26
N VAL A 130 9.90 7.09 12.28
CA VAL A 130 8.90 7.01 11.21
C VAL A 130 8.01 8.25 11.26
N SER A 131 7.86 8.93 10.12
CA SER A 131 6.99 10.10 10.01
C SER A 131 5.52 9.75 10.32
N ILE A 132 4.77 10.72 10.85
CA ILE A 132 3.36 10.54 11.21
C ILE A 132 2.47 10.17 10.02
N PHE A 133 2.75 10.68 8.81
CA PHE A 133 1.92 10.46 7.63
C PHE A 133 1.82 8.98 7.21
N PRO A 134 2.93 8.24 7.00
CA PRO A 134 2.88 6.79 6.80
C PRO A 134 2.13 6.03 7.90
N LEU A 135 2.26 6.45 9.17
CA LEU A 135 1.55 5.81 10.29
C LEU A 135 0.04 6.02 10.20
N LEU A 136 -0.41 7.25 9.92
CA LEU A 136 -1.84 7.56 9.72
C LEU A 136 -2.43 6.78 8.56
N ILE A 137 -1.69 6.64 7.46
CA ILE A 137 -2.09 5.79 6.32
C ILE A 137 -2.30 4.35 6.79
N MET A 138 -1.36 3.80 7.57
CA MET A 138 -1.50 2.43 8.07
C MET A 138 -2.72 2.27 8.96
N ILE A 139 -2.97 3.21 9.88
CA ILE A 139 -4.17 3.20 10.75
C ILE A 139 -5.45 3.28 9.92
N ALA A 140 -5.51 4.14 8.92
CA ALA A 140 -6.72 4.33 8.10
C ALA A 140 -7.13 3.06 7.33
N ILE A 141 -6.20 2.14 7.04
CA ILE A 141 -6.50 0.86 6.38
C ILE A 141 -7.41 -0.02 7.25
N VAL A 142 -7.37 0.15 8.58
CA VAL A 142 -8.23 -0.59 9.51
C VAL A 142 -9.69 -0.42 9.15
N GLU A 143 -10.11 0.77 8.71
CA GLU A 143 -11.48 0.98 8.28
C GLU A 143 -11.87 0.02 7.15
N LYS A 144 -11.04 -0.07 6.11
CA LYS A 144 -11.27 -0.99 4.97
C LYS A 144 -11.20 -2.46 5.40
N PHE A 145 -10.29 -2.78 6.32
CA PHE A 145 -10.16 -4.13 6.86
C PHE A 145 -11.40 -4.52 7.69
N VAL A 146 -11.87 -3.66 8.57
CA VAL A 146 -13.07 -3.89 9.40
C VAL A 146 -14.32 -4.00 8.52
N ALA A 147 -14.47 -3.14 7.52
CA ALA A 147 -15.54 -3.24 6.53
C ALA A 147 -15.52 -4.62 5.84
N ALA A 148 -14.36 -5.04 5.32
CA ALA A 148 -14.23 -6.34 4.68
C ALA A 148 -14.47 -7.52 5.63
N GLN A 149 -14.08 -7.41 6.91
CA GLN A 149 -14.35 -8.43 7.92
C GLN A 149 -15.84 -8.59 8.23
N ILE A 150 -16.61 -7.51 8.10
CA ILE A 150 -18.07 -7.50 8.31
C ILE A 150 -18.79 -8.02 7.06
N GLU A 151 -18.45 -7.52 5.88
CA GLU A 151 -19.12 -7.86 4.62
C GLU A 151 -18.76 -9.25 4.09
N LYS A 152 -17.47 -9.63 4.16
CA LYS A 152 -16.93 -10.83 3.47
C LYS A 152 -16.39 -11.88 4.43
N GLY A 153 -16.44 -11.61 5.73
CA GLY A 153 -15.93 -12.49 6.78
C GLY A 153 -14.41 -12.41 6.98
N ASN A 154 -13.93 -13.01 8.08
CA ASN A 154 -12.55 -12.86 8.54
C ASN A 154 -11.52 -13.48 7.59
N ARG A 155 -11.82 -14.67 7.06
CA ARG A 155 -10.91 -15.38 6.14
C ARG A 155 -10.66 -14.55 4.87
N THR A 156 -11.73 -14.03 4.26
CA THR A 156 -11.64 -13.21 3.07
C THR A 156 -10.96 -11.88 3.35
N ALA A 157 -11.26 -11.22 4.48
CA ALA A 157 -10.60 -9.97 4.86
C ALA A 157 -9.09 -10.14 5.07
N MET A 158 -8.67 -11.27 5.68
CA MET A 158 -7.25 -11.57 5.88
C MET A 158 -6.56 -11.88 4.55
N LEU A 159 -7.21 -12.63 3.65
CA LEU A 159 -6.70 -12.87 2.30
C LEU A 159 -6.51 -11.55 1.55
N LEU A 160 -7.52 -10.67 1.57
CA LEU A 160 -7.44 -9.34 0.95
C LEU A 160 -6.33 -8.48 1.56
N ALA A 161 -6.10 -8.54 2.87
CA ALA A 161 -5.01 -7.82 3.53
C ALA A 161 -3.64 -8.33 3.08
N VAL A 162 -3.47 -9.65 2.97
CA VAL A 162 -2.23 -10.28 2.48
C VAL A 162 -2.00 -9.95 1.00
N GLU A 163 -3.01 -10.09 0.14
CA GLU A 163 -2.92 -9.73 -1.29
C GLU A 163 -2.59 -8.24 -1.46
N THR A 164 -3.20 -7.37 -0.65
CA THR A 164 -2.90 -5.93 -0.64
C THR A 164 -1.45 -5.65 -0.24
N LEU A 165 -0.95 -6.33 0.81
CA LEU A 165 0.44 -6.19 1.25
C LEU A 165 1.42 -6.68 0.18
N ILE A 166 1.16 -7.84 -0.43
CA ILE A 166 2.00 -8.40 -1.51
C ILE A 166 2.07 -7.43 -2.69
N ILE A 167 0.93 -6.94 -3.18
CA ILE A 167 0.92 -5.96 -4.28
C ILE A 167 1.71 -4.71 -3.90
N SER A 168 1.51 -4.19 -2.67
CA SER A 168 2.19 -2.98 -2.22
C SER A 168 3.70 -3.16 -2.12
N LEU A 169 4.17 -4.32 -1.68
CA LEU A 169 5.60 -4.67 -1.62
C LEU A 169 6.21 -4.77 -3.02
N VAL A 170 5.51 -5.44 -3.95
CA VAL A 170 5.97 -5.56 -5.34
C VAL A 170 6.03 -4.19 -6.01
N CYS A 171 4.99 -3.36 -5.84
CA CYS A 171 4.97 -2.00 -6.35
C CYS A 171 6.10 -1.16 -5.76
N PHE A 172 6.32 -1.24 -4.44
CA PHE A 172 7.40 -0.56 -3.77
C PHE A 172 8.76 -0.95 -4.36
N TYR A 173 8.99 -2.25 -4.62
CA TYR A 173 10.26 -2.70 -5.16
C TYR A 173 10.47 -2.19 -6.59
N LEU A 174 9.49 -2.38 -7.47
CA LEU A 174 9.56 -1.97 -8.88
C LEU A 174 9.75 -0.46 -9.05
N VAL A 175 9.04 0.33 -8.27
CA VAL A 175 9.14 1.79 -8.28
C VAL A 175 10.38 2.28 -7.54
N GLY A 176 10.77 1.57 -6.49
CA GLY A 176 11.91 1.93 -5.67
C GLY A 176 13.27 1.74 -6.34
N LEU A 177 13.34 1.03 -7.47
CA LEU A 177 14.58 0.85 -8.23
C LEU A 177 15.21 2.20 -8.61
N HIS A 178 16.54 2.31 -8.49
CA HIS A 178 17.28 3.49 -8.92
C HIS A 178 17.02 3.82 -10.40
N THR A 179 16.85 2.79 -11.23
CA THR A 179 16.50 2.94 -12.65
C THR A 179 15.18 3.68 -12.84
N THR A 180 14.12 3.30 -12.11
CA THR A 180 12.80 3.93 -12.22
C THR A 180 12.84 5.37 -11.74
N ILE A 181 13.49 5.64 -10.60
CA ILE A 181 13.61 6.99 -10.05
C ILE A 181 14.43 7.89 -10.98
N ASN A 182 15.57 7.41 -11.49
CA ASN A 182 16.39 8.15 -12.44
C ASN A 182 15.60 8.43 -13.72
N MET A 183 14.86 7.45 -14.25
CA MET A 183 14.01 7.64 -15.42
C MET A 183 12.99 8.77 -15.22
N ILE A 184 12.36 8.86 -14.04
CA ILE A 184 11.43 9.96 -13.70
C ILE A 184 12.18 11.30 -13.61
N ILE A 185 13.37 11.32 -13.00
CA ILE A 185 14.16 12.55 -12.82
C ILE A 185 14.73 13.10 -14.13
N TYR A 186 15.09 12.24 -15.08
CA TYR A 186 15.63 12.66 -16.37
C TYR A 186 14.54 12.81 -17.43
N HIS A 187 13.45 12.06 -17.35
CA HIS A 187 12.34 12.07 -18.31
C HIS A 187 10.97 12.06 -17.60
N PRO A 188 10.54 13.17 -17.00
CA PRO A 188 9.25 13.25 -16.27
C PRO A 188 8.04 12.95 -17.17
N TRP A 189 8.17 13.17 -18.47
CA TRP A 189 7.15 12.87 -19.50
C TRP A 189 6.74 11.40 -19.54
N VAL A 190 7.59 10.48 -19.05
CA VAL A 190 7.29 9.03 -18.96
C VAL A 190 6.02 8.78 -18.14
N VAL A 191 5.73 9.64 -17.16
CA VAL A 191 4.50 9.54 -16.36
C VAL A 191 3.26 9.71 -17.25
N LEU A 192 3.30 10.48 -18.33
CA LEU A 192 2.16 10.63 -19.24
C LEU A 192 1.84 9.34 -20.01
N LEU A 193 2.81 8.43 -20.19
CA LEU A 193 2.59 7.11 -20.80
C LEU A 193 1.64 6.24 -19.96
N THR A 194 1.45 6.56 -18.68
CA THR A 194 0.48 5.87 -17.82
C THR A 194 -0.95 5.98 -18.36
N ILE A 195 -1.30 7.06 -19.05
CA ILE A 195 -2.63 7.30 -19.61
C ILE A 195 -2.96 6.30 -20.73
N PRO A 196 -2.18 6.21 -21.84
CA PRO A 196 -2.47 5.23 -22.88
C PRO A 196 -2.34 3.80 -22.35
N ILE A 197 -1.39 3.49 -21.46
CA ILE A 197 -1.26 2.16 -20.86
C ILE A 197 -2.54 1.77 -20.10
N ASN A 198 -3.08 2.67 -19.27
CA ASN A 198 -4.33 2.44 -18.56
C ASN A 198 -5.52 2.31 -19.52
N PHE A 199 -5.54 3.05 -20.62
CA PHE A 199 -6.58 2.94 -21.64
C PHE A 199 -6.56 1.56 -22.31
N PHE A 200 -5.38 1.05 -22.69
CA PHE A 200 -5.24 -0.31 -23.23
C PHE A 200 -5.61 -1.37 -22.19
N LEU A 201 -5.20 -1.20 -20.93
CA LEU A 201 -5.59 -2.08 -19.84
C LEU A 201 -7.10 -2.10 -19.60
N GLY A 202 -7.77 -0.95 -19.71
CA GLY A 202 -9.22 -0.84 -19.58
C GLY A 202 -9.99 -1.55 -20.70
N LYS A 203 -9.39 -1.63 -21.90
CA LYS A 203 -9.93 -2.40 -23.04
C LYS A 203 -9.51 -3.87 -23.05
N TRP A 204 -8.69 -4.30 -22.09
CA TRP A 204 -8.21 -5.68 -22.04
C TRP A 204 -9.32 -6.63 -21.58
N THR A 205 -9.93 -7.33 -22.53
CA THR A 205 -10.96 -8.37 -22.31
C THR A 205 -10.39 -9.78 -22.13
N GLY A 206 -9.06 -9.94 -22.16
CA GLY A 206 -8.42 -11.25 -22.00
C GLY A 206 -8.68 -11.88 -20.62
N LEU A 207 -8.79 -13.21 -20.59
CA LEU A 207 -8.90 -14.01 -19.36
C LEU A 207 -7.72 -13.69 -18.42
N ARG A 208 -8.01 -13.57 -17.12
CA ARG A 208 -6.99 -13.32 -16.10
C ARG A 208 -6.04 -14.53 -16.04
N PHE A 209 -4.75 -14.33 -15.74
CA PHE A 209 -3.80 -15.46 -15.57
C PHE A 209 -4.30 -16.48 -14.54
N ASN A 210 -5.00 -16.01 -13.50
CA ASN A 210 -5.61 -16.89 -12.49
C ASN A 210 -6.78 -17.72 -13.04
N GLU A 211 -7.47 -17.24 -14.06
CA GLU A 211 -8.52 -17.98 -14.78
C GLU A 211 -7.90 -19.03 -15.71
N TYR A 212 -6.77 -18.75 -16.35
CA TYR A 212 -6.00 -19.75 -17.08
C TYR A 212 -5.57 -20.92 -16.18
N TYR A 213 -5.12 -20.63 -14.95
CA TYR A 213 -4.79 -21.68 -13.99
C TYR A 213 -6.02 -22.49 -13.55
N ARG A 214 -7.15 -21.82 -13.30
CA ARG A 214 -8.41 -22.46 -12.88
C ARG A 214 -9.07 -23.30 -13.99
N PHE A 215 -8.95 -22.90 -15.26
CA PHE A 215 -9.55 -23.60 -16.39
C PHE A 215 -8.62 -24.61 -17.07
N ARG A 216 -7.43 -24.86 -16.52
CA ARG A 216 -6.50 -25.85 -17.07
C ARG A 216 -7.07 -27.27 -17.08
N GLU A 217 -8.02 -27.58 -16.20
CA GLU A 217 -8.68 -28.89 -16.16
C GLU A 217 -9.70 -29.07 -17.30
N ILE A 218 -10.38 -28.01 -17.73
CA ILE A 218 -11.38 -28.09 -18.81
C ILE A 218 -10.72 -28.23 -20.19
N PHE A 219 -9.55 -27.58 -20.39
CA PHE A 219 -8.77 -27.74 -21.62
C PHE A 219 -8.05 -29.09 -21.74
N LYS A 220 -8.11 -29.94 -20.71
CA LYS A 220 -7.51 -31.28 -20.73
C LYS A 220 -8.52 -32.36 -21.14
N GLU A 221 -9.81 -32.02 -21.23
CA GLU A 221 -10.91 -32.93 -21.65
C GLU A 221 -11.50 -32.58 -23.04
N MET A 222 -10.91 -31.62 -23.76
CA MET A 222 -11.14 -31.41 -25.21
C MET A 222 -9.92 -31.87 -26.01
#